data_AF-B0RVW3-F1
#
_entry.id   AF-B0RVW3-F1
#
_cell.length_a   1.000
_cell.length_b   1.000
_cell.length_c   1.000
_cell.angle_alpha   90.00
_cell.angle_beta   90.00
_cell.angle_gamma   90.00
#
_symmetry.space_group_name_H-M   'P 1'
#
loop_
_entity.id
_entity.type
_entity.pdbx_description
1 polymer ?
#
loop_
_entity_poly.entity_id
_entity_poly.type
_entity_poly.pdbx_seq_one_letter_code
_entity_poly.pdbx_strand_id
1 'polypeptide(L)'
;MDGQDQAAKEEAASASETLPSIIDKPVPLTILDDFDWEAHLADHDWTNHRWGASQLTDQRSKNLAEEGHEEEALVLKLLSAVISMHFRGNLPEPFGPMWQDGNRCTPAPQHLGQLDVQFLQAMAKSARNAWLKARLADVACVAGPSVGLKGRGMGEMGAVAAQAYLDHAKEFLAGNESTKAMDSVECLQRAMHLGWKYRRKDDAFREDVWMTATNAIDHAINKKRLGIISTLAEEIIQRQHSLAGTIAEKLEKAADSWFGDDQEAVVDNIPSFYKKAARLWHAAKNTARSEACYHKSAGALIKKARGDRQAMVRADWMVEGIGLLRRHRGDRTKIKELQSELAEIRRTISDEMHSVSHEIDTRDLIAFIEQQVTSTELPTALFQLAFAFSTFTSVEQIKAEVIETSKKYVFQHLFARVVYNDEGVPVERGDAFDANDPSNLEQHMIEMICRSHHPLLANVAVMHATSLVRNRCEPTLNDLLALTHASPVVPEGHEWSLARGLLAGLEHDWEEAAIFLIPQAEPFVRAAFKRRNINTLAVKDGIEEEKSLSDLLGHEDITQVFPEEIVLELRAILTHRSGHNLRNLFGHGLIKDAHLASIATIVLWWNLLRLIMWPYRHRLLEFTDNP
;
A
#
# COMPACT_ATOMS: atom_id res chain seq x y z
N MET A 1 -26.41 -0.60 30.59
CA MET A 1 -25.29 -1.55 30.57
C MET A 1 -23.97 -0.77 30.68
N ASP A 2 -23.97 0.33 31.45
CA ASP A 2 -22.94 1.38 31.38
C ASP A 2 -22.12 1.49 32.68
N GLY A 3 -22.39 0.65 33.67
CA GLY A 3 -21.66 0.63 34.95
C GLY A 3 -20.51 -0.39 35.01
N GLN A 4 -20.49 -1.39 34.11
CA GLN A 4 -19.44 -2.42 34.09
C GLN A 4 -18.24 -2.01 33.20
N ASP A 5 -18.45 -1.13 32.22
CA ASP A 5 -17.41 -0.65 31.31
C ASP A 5 -16.53 0.45 31.93
N GLN A 6 -17.02 1.13 32.98
CA GLN A 6 -16.25 2.11 33.75
C GLN A 6 -15.34 1.44 34.78
N ALA A 7 -15.81 0.37 35.44
CA ALA A 7 -15.01 -0.43 36.36
C ALA A 7 -13.89 -1.20 35.63
N ALA A 8 -14.15 -1.73 34.43
CA ALA A 8 -13.13 -2.41 33.61
C ALA A 8 -12.05 -1.45 33.07
N LYS A 9 -12.39 -0.17 32.83
CA LYS A 9 -11.40 0.87 32.47
C LYS A 9 -10.60 1.39 33.66
N GLU A 10 -11.16 1.38 34.86
CA GLU A 10 -10.44 1.74 36.09
C GLU A 10 -9.54 0.60 36.61
N GLU A 11 -9.93 -0.68 36.44
CA GLU A 11 -9.08 -1.84 36.77
C GLU A 11 -7.95 -2.07 35.74
N ALA A 12 -8.16 -1.79 34.45
CA ALA A 12 -7.10 -1.84 33.44
C ALA A 12 -6.04 -0.73 33.62
N ALA A 13 -6.37 0.35 34.34
CA ALA A 13 -5.43 1.41 34.69
C ALA A 13 -4.57 1.07 35.94
N SER A 14 -4.92 0.04 36.71
CA SER A 14 -4.28 -0.26 38.00
C SER A 14 -3.29 -1.44 37.97
N ALA A 15 -2.92 -1.97 36.80
CA ALA A 15 -1.97 -3.07 36.67
C ALA A 15 -0.87 -2.83 35.61
N SER A 16 -0.44 -1.58 35.46
CA SER A 16 0.90 -1.31 34.94
C SER A 16 1.88 -1.64 36.06
N GLU A 17 2.48 -2.84 36.05
CA GLU A 17 3.70 -3.09 36.83
C GLU A 17 4.70 -1.97 36.51
N THR A 18 4.82 -0.98 37.41
CA THR A 18 5.83 0.06 37.30
C THR A 18 7.18 -0.64 37.45
N LEU A 19 7.84 -0.87 36.31
CA LEU A 19 9.22 -1.32 36.29
C LEU A 19 10.04 -0.43 37.22
N PRO A 20 10.91 -0.99 38.08
CA PRO A 20 11.74 -0.18 38.96
C PRO A 20 12.59 0.80 38.14
N SER A 21 12.80 1.99 38.71
CA SER A 21 13.71 3.00 38.14
C SER A 21 15.10 2.41 37.89
N ILE A 22 15.86 3.01 36.97
CA ILE A 22 17.15 2.43 36.59
C ILE A 22 18.15 2.54 37.74
N ILE A 23 18.18 3.70 38.40
CA ILE A 23 18.76 3.90 39.72
C ILE A 23 17.69 3.51 40.74
N ASP A 24 17.82 2.30 41.29
CA ASP A 24 16.87 1.68 42.23
C ASP A 24 17.30 1.80 43.70
N LYS A 25 18.48 2.38 43.96
CA LYS A 25 19.03 2.69 45.28
C LYS A 25 19.25 4.20 45.45
N PRO A 26 19.21 4.74 46.68
CA PRO A 26 19.49 6.16 46.91
C PRO A 26 20.98 6.46 46.67
N VAL A 27 21.29 7.11 45.53
CA VAL A 27 22.63 7.58 45.18
C VAL A 27 22.68 9.11 45.23
N PRO A 28 23.63 9.74 45.95
CA PRO A 28 23.75 11.19 46.01
C PRO A 28 24.30 11.77 44.69
N LEU A 29 23.74 12.89 44.22
CA LEU A 29 24.20 13.56 42.99
C LEU A 29 25.67 14.02 43.04
N THR A 30 26.22 14.24 44.24
CA THR A 30 27.62 14.64 44.45
C THR A 30 28.62 13.61 43.94
N ILE A 31 28.20 12.36 43.69
CA ILE A 31 29.05 11.35 43.06
C ILE A 31 29.60 11.81 41.69
N LEU A 32 28.85 12.66 40.97
CA LEU A 32 29.27 13.20 39.68
C LEU A 32 30.45 14.18 39.80
N ASP A 33 30.76 14.68 40.99
CA ASP A 33 31.89 15.59 41.22
C ASP A 33 33.22 14.83 41.27
N ASP A 34 33.21 13.57 41.72
CA ASP A 34 34.39 12.73 41.92
C ASP A 34 34.52 11.62 40.86
N PHE A 35 33.51 11.43 40.01
CA PHE A 35 33.45 10.37 39.00
C PHE A 35 33.46 10.93 37.56
N ASP A 36 34.53 10.66 36.80
CA ASP A 36 34.57 10.95 35.35
C ASP A 36 33.77 9.91 34.55
N TRP A 37 32.45 10.04 34.63
CA TRP A 37 31.46 9.13 34.03
C TRP A 37 31.48 9.09 32.50
N GLU A 38 32.20 9.99 31.83
CA GLU A 38 32.33 10.04 30.36
C GLU A 38 33.69 9.47 29.88
N ALA A 39 34.64 9.20 30.78
CA ALA A 39 36.03 8.87 30.41
C ALA A 39 36.16 7.66 29.48
N HIS A 40 35.34 6.62 29.64
CA HIS A 40 35.38 5.42 28.80
C HIS A 40 34.87 5.66 27.36
N LEU A 41 34.29 6.83 27.09
CA LEU A 41 33.80 7.24 25.77
C LEU A 41 34.66 8.32 25.10
N ALA A 42 35.81 8.67 25.69
CA ALA A 42 36.67 9.73 25.18
C ALA A 42 37.08 9.54 23.71
N ASP A 43 37.37 8.30 23.32
CA ASP A 43 37.77 7.92 21.95
C ASP A 43 36.60 7.38 21.10
N HIS A 44 35.36 7.46 21.61
CA HIS A 44 34.21 6.94 20.88
C HIS A 44 33.82 7.86 19.72
N ASP A 45 33.72 7.29 18.50
CA ASP A 45 33.16 8.00 17.36
C ASP A 45 31.62 8.06 17.47
N TRP A 46 31.11 9.15 18.02
CA TRP A 46 29.68 9.43 18.20
C TRP A 46 28.89 9.57 16.90
N THR A 47 29.56 9.54 15.76
CA THR A 47 28.92 9.51 14.44
C THR A 47 28.78 8.12 13.84
N ASN A 48 29.35 7.09 14.49
CA ASN A 48 29.02 5.70 14.22
C ASN A 48 27.76 5.29 14.98
N HIS A 49 27.29 4.06 14.73
CA HIS A 49 26.10 3.55 15.40
C HIS A 49 26.26 3.61 16.93
N ARG A 50 25.41 4.39 17.60
CA ARG A 50 25.36 4.64 19.07
C ARG A 50 25.44 3.39 19.97
N TRP A 51 25.24 2.21 19.39
CA TRP A 51 25.38 0.93 20.06
C TRP A 51 26.75 0.67 20.63
N GLY A 52 27.82 1.09 19.94
CA GLY A 52 29.16 0.94 20.47
C GLY A 52 29.32 1.66 21.81
N ALA A 53 28.82 2.89 21.91
CA ALA A 53 28.83 3.65 23.17
C ALA A 53 28.00 2.97 24.26
N SER A 54 26.80 2.47 23.95
CA SER A 54 25.97 1.77 24.93
C SER A 54 26.65 0.49 25.43
N GLN A 55 27.25 -0.32 24.55
CA GLN A 55 27.97 -1.54 24.93
C GLN A 55 29.20 -1.25 25.78
N LEU A 56 30.01 -0.25 25.40
CA LEU A 56 31.17 0.18 26.19
C LEU A 56 30.75 0.67 27.59
N THR A 57 29.67 1.43 27.65
CA THR A 57 29.12 1.95 28.92
C THR A 57 28.57 0.84 29.80
N ASP A 58 27.84 -0.12 29.22
CA ASP A 58 27.31 -1.28 29.94
C ASP A 58 28.44 -2.17 30.48
N GLN A 59 29.49 -2.38 29.69
CA GLN A 59 30.66 -3.12 30.12
C GLN A 59 31.40 -2.40 31.27
N ARG A 60 31.58 -1.07 31.18
CA ARG A 60 32.22 -0.31 32.26
C ARG A 60 31.37 -0.30 33.53
N SER A 61 30.04 -0.23 33.40
CA SER A 61 29.10 -0.37 34.52
C SER A 61 29.28 -1.71 35.24
N LYS A 62 29.37 -2.82 34.50
CA LYS A 62 29.63 -4.16 35.06
C LYS A 62 30.98 -4.24 35.78
N ASN A 63 32.04 -3.72 35.17
CA ASN A 63 33.37 -3.72 35.79
C ASN A 63 33.38 -2.95 37.12
N LEU A 64 32.73 -1.77 37.18
CA LEU A 64 32.62 -1.00 38.43
C LEU A 64 31.86 -1.76 39.51
N ALA A 65 30.78 -2.47 39.15
CA ALA A 65 30.06 -3.31 40.10
C ALA A 65 30.94 -4.46 40.65
N GLU A 66 31.76 -5.09 39.80
CA GLU A 66 32.73 -6.12 40.21
C GLU A 66 33.85 -5.54 41.09
N GLU A 67 34.26 -4.29 40.84
CA GLU A 67 35.26 -3.54 41.62
C GLU A 67 34.71 -3.03 42.98
N GLY A 68 33.40 -3.19 43.25
CA GLY A 68 32.75 -2.73 44.49
C GLY A 68 32.23 -1.28 44.45
N HIS A 69 32.30 -0.63 43.29
CA HIS A 69 31.81 0.72 43.01
C HIS A 69 30.34 0.70 42.55
N GLU A 70 29.43 0.26 43.44
CA GLU A 70 28.02 0.02 43.10
C GLU A 70 27.28 1.30 42.65
N GLU A 71 27.59 2.45 43.25
CA GLU A 71 26.90 3.71 42.94
C GLU A 71 27.29 4.24 41.55
N GLU A 72 28.58 4.23 41.23
CA GLU A 72 29.12 4.59 39.92
C GLU A 72 28.60 3.64 38.83
N ALA A 73 28.48 2.34 39.15
CA ALA A 73 27.91 1.35 38.25
C ALA A 73 26.44 1.68 37.89
N LEU A 74 25.62 2.11 38.86
CA LEU A 74 24.23 2.52 38.62
C LEU A 74 24.15 3.77 37.73
N VAL A 75 25.03 4.75 37.92
CA VAL A 75 25.10 5.94 37.05
C VAL A 75 25.42 5.55 35.61
N LEU A 76 26.38 4.65 35.37
CA LEU A 76 26.68 4.18 34.02
C LEU A 76 25.58 3.28 33.43
N LYS A 77 24.86 2.54 34.25
CA LYS A 77 23.68 1.77 33.80
C LYS A 77 22.60 2.70 33.25
N LEU A 78 22.33 3.81 33.94
CA LEU A 78 21.43 4.88 33.46
C LEU A 78 21.95 5.50 32.16
N LEU A 79 23.24 5.83 32.08
CA LEU A 79 23.85 6.37 30.87
C LEU A 79 23.68 5.43 29.67
N SER A 80 24.00 4.14 29.84
CA SER A 80 23.85 3.12 28.79
C SER A 80 22.40 3.01 28.32
N ALA A 81 21.45 2.99 29.26
CA ALA A 81 20.04 2.94 28.94
C ALA A 81 19.60 4.12 28.07
N VAL A 82 20.00 5.34 28.41
CA VAL A 82 19.64 6.55 27.66
C VAL A 82 20.30 6.62 26.28
N ILE A 83 21.55 6.17 26.14
CA ILE A 83 22.21 6.03 24.83
C ILE A 83 21.47 5.01 23.95
N SER A 84 20.98 3.91 24.55
CA SER A 84 20.32 2.81 23.84
C SER A 84 18.93 3.15 23.30
N MET A 85 18.24 4.16 23.86
CA MET A 85 16.84 4.46 23.50
C MET A 85 16.68 4.75 22.00
N HIS A 86 15.67 4.14 21.39
CA HIS A 86 15.42 4.31 19.96
C HIS A 86 14.73 5.64 19.69
N PHE A 87 15.39 6.51 18.92
CA PHE A 87 14.79 7.76 18.44
C PHE A 87 13.79 7.45 17.31
N ARG A 88 12.53 7.84 17.50
CA ARG A 88 11.42 7.61 16.56
C ARG A 88 11.07 8.85 15.74
N GLY A 89 11.95 9.86 15.72
CA GLY A 89 11.72 11.14 15.06
C GLY A 89 10.98 12.16 15.93
N ASN A 90 10.46 13.22 15.29
CA ASN A 90 9.76 14.32 15.96
C ASN A 90 8.29 14.00 16.28
N LEU A 91 8.05 12.85 16.91
CA LEU A 91 6.74 12.42 17.43
C LEU A 91 6.49 13.01 18.84
N PRO A 92 5.24 12.99 19.34
CA PRO A 92 4.94 13.35 20.72
C PRO A 92 5.80 12.58 21.74
N GLU A 93 6.08 11.31 21.44
CA GLU A 93 7.01 10.44 22.16
C GLU A 93 8.23 10.15 21.27
N PRO A 94 9.29 10.98 21.36
CA PRO A 94 10.44 10.90 20.43
C PRO A 94 11.35 9.71 20.72
N PHE A 95 11.23 9.08 21.90
CA PHE A 95 12.08 7.97 22.33
C PHE A 95 11.22 6.80 22.76
N GLY A 96 11.59 5.60 22.32
CA GLY A 96 10.92 4.37 22.74
C GLY A 96 11.88 3.19 22.86
N PRO A 97 11.35 2.01 23.24
CA PRO A 97 12.14 0.80 23.30
C PRO A 97 12.65 0.42 21.91
N MET A 98 13.87 -0.10 21.89
CA MET A 98 14.51 -0.72 20.73
C MET A 98 13.92 -2.11 20.43
N TRP A 99 13.71 -2.90 21.47
CA TRP A 99 13.14 -4.25 21.37
C TRP A 99 11.98 -4.37 22.34
N GLN A 100 10.93 -5.04 21.89
CA GLN A 100 9.73 -5.31 22.67
C GLN A 100 9.17 -6.68 22.28
N ASP A 101 8.90 -7.51 23.28
CA ASP A 101 8.23 -8.82 23.15
C ASP A 101 7.25 -8.97 24.32
N GLY A 102 5.95 -8.87 24.02
CA GLY A 102 4.90 -8.77 25.03
C GLY A 102 5.17 -7.62 26.02
N ASN A 103 5.25 -7.97 27.31
CA ASN A 103 5.52 -7.03 28.41
C ASN A 103 7.03 -6.76 28.62
N ARG A 104 7.94 -7.43 27.92
CA ARG A 104 9.38 -7.21 28.05
C ARG A 104 9.84 -6.21 27.01
N CYS A 105 10.58 -5.20 27.43
CA CYS A 105 11.18 -4.24 26.50
C CYS A 105 12.50 -3.66 27.03
N THR A 106 13.31 -3.15 26.12
CA THR A 106 14.49 -2.34 26.47
C THR A 106 14.08 -1.01 27.14
N PRO A 107 14.98 -0.33 27.87
CA PRO A 107 14.68 0.96 28.50
C PRO A 107 14.05 2.00 27.56
N ALA A 108 13.14 2.79 28.12
CA ALA A 108 12.39 3.86 27.46
C ALA A 108 12.09 4.98 28.49
N PRO A 109 11.68 6.19 28.09
CA PRO A 109 11.45 7.30 29.02
C PRO A 109 10.48 6.97 30.16
N GLN A 110 9.49 6.11 29.91
CA GLN A 110 8.50 5.67 30.90
C GLN A 110 9.08 4.81 32.04
N HIS A 111 10.29 4.26 31.87
CA HIS A 111 10.99 3.47 32.91
C HIS A 111 11.91 4.33 33.79
N LEU A 112 12.00 5.63 33.52
CA LEU A 112 12.85 6.53 34.30
C LEU A 112 12.10 7.04 35.54
N GLY A 113 12.76 6.96 36.69
CA GLY A 113 12.30 7.56 37.94
C GLY A 113 12.72 9.01 38.13
N GLN A 114 12.28 9.62 39.23
CA GLN A 114 12.63 11.01 39.54
C GLN A 114 14.15 11.20 39.71
N LEU A 115 14.83 10.26 40.38
CA LEU A 115 16.27 10.30 40.60
C LEU A 115 17.04 10.14 39.27
N ASP A 116 16.59 9.23 38.40
CA ASP A 116 17.17 9.07 37.06
C ASP A 116 17.16 10.39 36.31
N VAL A 117 16.01 11.08 36.24
CA VAL A 117 15.90 12.36 35.54
C VAL A 117 16.80 13.43 36.16
N GLN A 118 16.95 13.48 37.48
CA GLN A 118 17.87 14.42 38.14
C GLN A 118 19.34 14.15 37.77
N PHE A 119 19.75 12.89 37.70
CA PHE A 119 21.08 12.51 37.21
C PHE A 119 21.27 12.93 35.76
N LEU A 120 20.30 12.67 34.87
CA LEU A 120 20.37 13.11 33.47
C LEU A 120 20.51 14.63 33.35
N GLN A 121 19.80 15.40 34.17
CA GLN A 121 19.92 16.86 34.21
C GLN A 121 21.31 17.34 34.64
N ALA A 122 21.90 16.68 35.65
CA ALA A 122 23.23 17.03 36.14
C ALA A 122 24.32 16.64 35.12
N MET A 123 24.25 15.42 34.57
CA MET A 123 25.16 14.92 33.55
C MET A 123 25.09 15.75 32.26
N ALA A 124 23.90 16.17 31.83
CA ALA A 124 23.76 17.05 30.66
C ALA A 124 24.52 18.38 30.81
N LYS A 125 24.65 18.90 32.04
CA LYS A 125 25.37 20.17 32.29
C LYS A 125 26.90 20.00 32.19
N SER A 126 27.43 18.83 32.52
CA SER A 126 28.87 18.54 32.52
C SER A 126 29.37 17.75 31.30
N ALA A 127 28.46 17.18 30.51
CA ALA A 127 28.79 16.41 29.30
C ALA A 127 29.70 17.19 28.34
N ARG A 128 30.79 16.56 27.88
CA ARG A 128 31.75 17.15 26.95
C ARG A 128 31.28 16.98 25.50
N ASN A 129 30.82 15.79 25.13
CA ASN A 129 30.34 15.52 23.78
C ASN A 129 28.95 16.16 23.51
N ALA A 130 28.81 16.82 22.36
CA ALA A 130 27.57 17.53 22.00
C ALA A 130 26.38 16.60 21.78
N TRP A 131 26.56 15.44 21.14
CA TRP A 131 25.49 14.45 20.95
C TRP A 131 25.01 13.89 22.28
N LEU A 132 25.94 13.52 23.16
CA LEU A 132 25.63 12.95 24.47
C LEU A 132 24.90 13.97 25.35
N LYS A 133 25.41 15.20 25.38
CA LYS A 133 24.75 16.35 26.03
C LYS A 133 23.31 16.51 25.54
N ALA A 134 23.10 16.47 24.22
CA ALA A 134 21.79 16.61 23.62
C ALA A 134 20.86 15.47 24.03
N ARG A 135 21.34 14.22 23.96
CA ARG A 135 20.59 13.02 24.33
C ARG A 135 20.15 13.03 25.79
N LEU A 136 21.07 13.33 26.71
CA LEU A 136 20.79 13.40 28.15
C LEU A 136 19.73 14.48 28.45
N ALA A 137 19.92 15.68 27.89
CA ALA A 137 19.01 16.79 28.10
C ALA A 137 17.61 16.56 27.48
N ASP A 138 17.53 15.97 26.29
CA ASP A 138 16.25 15.71 25.61
C ASP A 138 15.45 14.61 26.33
N VAL A 139 16.09 13.50 26.69
CA VAL A 139 15.43 12.43 27.45
C VAL A 139 14.97 12.93 28.82
N ALA A 140 15.79 13.73 29.52
CA ALA A 140 15.38 14.37 30.77
C ALA A 140 14.16 15.29 30.58
N CYS A 141 14.14 16.07 29.49
CA CYS A 141 13.04 16.96 29.14
C CYS A 141 11.73 16.20 28.85
N VAL A 142 11.83 15.05 28.20
CA VAL A 142 10.70 14.18 27.84
C VAL A 142 10.16 13.43 29.05
N ALA A 143 11.03 12.84 29.87
CA ALA A 143 10.64 12.03 31.04
C ALA A 143 10.25 12.87 32.26
N GLY A 144 10.81 14.07 32.44
CA GLY A 144 10.56 14.91 33.61
C GLY A 144 9.08 15.08 34.01
N PRO A 145 8.18 15.42 33.07
CA PRO A 145 6.77 15.59 33.38
C PRO A 145 6.05 14.37 33.97
N SER A 146 6.43 13.14 33.59
CA SER A 146 5.80 11.91 34.09
C SER A 146 6.23 11.58 35.52
N VAL A 147 7.42 12.02 35.93
CA VAL A 147 7.97 11.83 37.29
C VAL A 147 7.76 13.04 38.20
N GLY A 148 6.81 13.92 37.86
CA GLY A 148 6.44 15.07 38.69
C GLY A 148 7.41 16.26 38.64
N LEU A 149 8.47 16.20 37.83
CA LEU A 149 9.40 17.30 37.63
C LEU A 149 8.85 18.25 36.55
N LYS A 150 8.30 19.40 36.97
CA LYS A 150 7.72 20.42 36.09
C LYS A 150 8.36 21.79 36.33
N GLY A 151 8.22 22.71 35.36
CA GLY A 151 8.62 24.12 35.51
C GLY A 151 9.90 24.49 34.75
N ARG A 152 10.56 25.59 35.17
CA ARG A 152 11.67 26.22 34.42
C ARG A 152 12.83 25.27 34.11
N GLY A 153 13.20 24.38 35.04
CA GLY A 153 14.30 23.44 34.85
C GLY A 153 14.11 22.45 33.69
N MET A 154 12.86 22.12 33.32
CA MET A 154 12.59 21.29 32.14
C MET A 154 12.64 22.09 30.83
N GLY A 155 12.24 23.36 30.89
CA GLY A 155 12.46 24.30 29.78
C GLY A 155 13.94 24.53 29.51
N GLU A 156 14.77 24.61 30.57
CA GLU A 156 16.22 24.70 30.47
C GLU A 156 16.82 23.46 29.79
N MET A 157 16.44 22.25 30.18
CA MET A 157 16.92 21.03 29.52
C MET A 157 16.52 20.97 28.04
N GLY A 158 15.29 21.36 27.71
CA GLY A 158 14.86 21.47 26.32
C GLY A 158 15.68 22.47 25.52
N ALA A 159 16.06 23.60 26.13
CA ALA A 159 16.92 24.62 25.51
C ALA A 159 18.39 24.17 25.38
N VAL A 160 18.90 23.37 26.33
CA VAL A 160 20.24 22.76 26.28
C VAL A 160 20.28 21.70 25.18
N ALA A 161 19.28 20.82 25.11
CA ALA A 161 19.16 19.82 24.07
C ALA A 161 19.12 20.44 22.67
N ALA A 162 18.32 21.50 22.50
CA ALA A 162 18.23 22.23 21.23
C ALA A 162 19.60 22.75 20.75
N GLN A 163 20.37 23.39 21.64
CA GLN A 163 21.69 23.90 21.30
C GLN A 163 22.68 22.77 21.02
N ALA A 164 22.71 21.74 21.87
CA ALA A 164 23.67 20.65 21.75
C ALA A 164 23.44 19.81 20.48
N TYR A 165 22.19 19.59 20.06
CA TYR A 165 21.89 18.97 18.77
C TYR A 165 22.34 19.82 17.59
N LEU A 166 22.19 21.15 17.68
CA LEU A 166 22.67 22.06 16.64
C LEU A 166 24.20 22.02 16.54
N ASP A 167 24.89 22.07 17.68
CA ASP A 167 26.36 22.03 17.74
C ASP A 167 26.90 20.73 17.15
N HIS A 168 26.28 19.59 17.49
CA HIS A 168 26.64 18.30 16.89
C HIS A 168 26.38 18.27 15.37
N ALA A 169 25.22 18.75 14.92
CA ALA A 169 24.87 18.71 13.50
C ALA A 169 25.85 19.54 12.64
N LYS A 170 26.28 20.70 13.14
CA LYS A 170 27.22 21.59 12.43
C LYS A 170 28.55 20.91 12.10
N GLU A 171 29.06 20.09 13.01
CA GLU A 171 30.35 19.42 12.87
C GLU A 171 30.39 18.52 11.63
N PHE A 172 29.28 17.83 11.34
CA PHE A 172 29.27 16.75 10.34
C PHE A 172 28.50 17.07 9.06
N LEU A 173 27.56 18.02 9.07
CA LEU A 173 26.78 18.38 7.88
C LEU A 173 27.65 18.89 6.71
N ALA A 174 28.77 19.57 7.02
CA ALA A 174 29.75 20.03 6.05
C ALA A 174 30.88 19.00 5.78
N GLY A 175 30.85 17.83 6.43
CA GLY A 175 31.86 16.79 6.29
C GLY A 175 31.79 16.03 4.96
N ASN A 176 32.85 15.28 4.63
CA ASN A 176 32.93 14.46 3.40
C ASN A 176 32.29 13.06 3.53
N GLU A 177 32.01 12.60 4.74
CA GLU A 177 31.36 11.31 5.00
C GLU A 177 29.83 11.40 4.88
N SER A 178 29.23 10.64 3.97
CA SER A 178 27.81 10.79 3.62
C SER A 178 26.85 10.32 4.72
N THR A 179 27.15 9.17 5.36
CA THR A 179 26.27 8.60 6.40
C THR A 179 26.20 9.52 7.61
N LYS A 180 27.35 10.01 8.08
CA LYS A 180 27.46 10.96 9.21
C LYS A 180 26.67 12.25 8.96
N ALA A 181 26.74 12.76 7.72
CA ALA A 181 25.99 13.94 7.33
C ALA A 181 24.46 13.69 7.32
N MET A 182 24.00 12.49 6.94
CA MET A 182 22.57 12.14 6.98
C MET A 182 22.04 12.05 8.42
N ASP A 183 22.76 11.37 9.32
CA ASP A 183 22.37 11.27 10.74
C ASP A 183 22.32 12.66 11.42
N SER A 184 23.20 13.56 10.97
CA SER A 184 23.25 14.95 11.45
C SER A 184 22.07 15.80 10.97
N VAL A 185 21.40 15.42 9.88
CA VAL A 185 20.13 16.06 9.47
C VAL A 185 19.05 15.81 10.52
N GLU A 186 18.95 14.60 11.06
CA GLU A 186 17.98 14.30 12.13
C GLU A 186 18.26 15.13 13.38
N CYS A 187 19.54 15.28 13.74
CA CYS A 187 19.96 16.14 14.86
C CYS A 187 19.55 17.60 14.60
N LEU A 188 19.79 18.13 13.40
CA LEU A 188 19.38 19.50 13.06
C LEU A 188 17.85 19.67 13.10
N GLN A 189 17.08 18.69 12.60
CA GLN A 189 15.63 18.72 12.67
C GLN A 189 15.11 18.64 14.11
N ARG A 190 15.80 17.90 14.99
CA ARG A 190 15.47 17.83 16.41
C ARG A 190 15.82 19.15 17.13
N ALA A 191 16.97 19.74 16.81
CA ALA A 191 17.37 21.06 17.31
C ALA A 191 16.34 22.13 16.95
N MET A 192 15.90 22.12 15.69
CA MET A 192 14.78 22.88 15.16
C MET A 192 13.53 22.72 16.04
N HIS A 193 13.00 21.49 16.14
CA HIS A 193 11.78 21.19 16.88
C HIS A 193 11.83 21.67 18.35
N LEU A 194 12.90 21.34 19.07
CA LEU A 194 13.10 21.76 20.46
C LEU A 194 13.28 23.27 20.56
N GLY A 195 14.01 23.87 19.64
CA GLY A 195 14.26 25.30 19.57
C GLY A 195 12.98 26.13 19.43
N TRP A 196 12.02 25.69 18.63
CA TRP A 196 10.72 26.36 18.53
C TRP A 196 9.93 26.36 19.84
N LYS A 197 10.10 25.31 20.65
CA LYS A 197 9.41 25.18 21.93
C LYS A 197 10.13 25.94 23.05
N TYR A 198 11.46 25.82 23.13
CA TYR A 198 12.24 26.24 24.29
C TYR A 198 13.15 27.44 24.04
N ARG A 199 13.49 27.74 22.78
CA ARG A 199 14.35 28.86 22.36
C ARG A 199 13.66 29.82 21.38
N ARG A 200 12.32 29.90 21.41
CA ARG A 200 11.54 30.67 20.42
C ARG A 200 11.94 32.15 20.29
N LYS A 201 12.38 32.76 21.40
CA LYS A 201 12.77 34.18 21.48
C LYS A 201 14.29 34.41 21.33
N ASP A 202 15.04 33.36 21.03
CA ASP A 202 16.49 33.42 20.83
C ASP A 202 16.78 33.61 19.34
N ASP A 203 16.97 34.86 18.94
CA ASP A 203 17.18 35.24 17.54
C ASP A 203 18.49 34.67 17.00
N ALA A 204 19.55 34.67 17.83
CA ALA A 204 20.85 34.14 17.47
C ALA A 204 20.79 32.63 17.21
N PHE A 205 20.13 31.86 18.07
CA PHE A 205 19.93 30.43 17.83
C PHE A 205 19.16 30.16 16.53
N ARG A 206 18.09 30.93 16.26
CA ARG A 206 17.29 30.75 15.04
C ARG A 206 18.08 31.07 13.78
N GLU A 207 18.86 32.15 13.79
CA GLU A 207 19.76 32.51 12.69
C GLU A 207 20.79 31.41 12.45
N ASP A 208 21.36 30.86 13.51
CA ASP A 208 22.38 29.83 13.47
C ASP A 208 21.86 28.48 12.96
N VAL A 209 20.66 28.06 13.36
CA VAL A 209 19.96 26.89 12.81
C VAL A 209 19.79 27.02 11.30
N TRP A 210 19.27 28.16 10.85
CA TRP A 210 18.97 28.35 9.44
C TRP A 210 20.23 28.52 8.58
N MET A 211 21.24 29.21 9.09
CA MET A 211 22.56 29.30 8.46
C MET A 211 23.20 27.92 8.31
N THR A 212 23.10 27.08 9.35
CA THR A 212 23.56 25.69 9.30
C THR A 212 22.81 24.89 8.23
N ALA A 213 21.48 25.01 8.16
CA ALA A 213 20.66 24.35 7.15
C ALA A 213 21.02 24.80 5.71
N THR A 214 21.21 26.11 5.49
CA THR A 214 21.57 26.63 4.16
C THR A 214 22.97 26.20 3.73
N ASN A 215 23.94 26.21 4.64
CA ASN A 215 25.31 25.75 4.36
C ASN A 215 25.33 24.24 4.05
N ALA A 216 24.54 23.45 4.79
CA ALA A 216 24.39 22.03 4.54
C ALA A 216 23.77 21.75 3.17
N ILE A 217 22.76 22.52 2.75
CA ILE A 217 22.18 22.44 1.40
C ILE A 217 23.23 22.76 0.34
N ASP A 218 24.01 23.82 0.51
CA ASP A 218 25.05 24.22 -0.46
C ASP A 218 26.10 23.12 -0.64
N HIS A 219 26.60 22.59 0.48
CA HIS A 219 27.54 21.47 0.45
C HIS A 219 26.92 20.22 -0.17
N ALA A 220 25.67 19.91 0.17
CA ALA A 220 24.96 18.76 -0.35
C ALA A 220 24.71 18.88 -1.86
N ILE A 221 24.42 20.07 -2.40
CA ILE A 221 24.34 20.32 -3.85
C ILE A 221 25.69 20.01 -4.51
N ASN A 222 26.79 20.56 -3.98
CA ASN A 222 28.13 20.34 -4.53
C ASN A 222 28.56 18.86 -4.49
N LYS A 223 28.16 18.14 -3.44
CA LYS A 223 28.46 16.71 -3.26
C LYS A 223 27.36 15.78 -3.79
N LYS A 224 26.31 16.33 -4.42
CA LYS A 224 25.16 15.59 -4.97
C LYS A 224 24.46 14.68 -3.95
N ARG A 225 24.38 15.09 -2.68
CA ARG A 225 23.73 14.36 -1.59
C ARG A 225 22.22 14.63 -1.56
N LEU A 226 21.51 13.97 -2.47
CA LEU A 226 20.10 14.25 -2.77
C LEU A 226 19.16 14.17 -1.56
N GLY A 227 19.42 13.24 -0.63
CA GLY A 227 18.63 13.06 0.60
C GLY A 227 18.67 14.29 1.51
N ILE A 228 19.88 14.82 1.80
CA ILE A 228 20.08 16.00 2.64
C ILE A 228 19.37 17.21 2.04
N ILE A 229 19.57 17.45 0.73
CA ILE A 229 18.93 18.57 0.03
C ILE A 229 17.41 18.45 0.14
N SER A 230 16.89 17.25 -0.10
CA SER A 230 15.45 17.00 -0.11
C SER A 230 14.79 17.24 1.23
N THR A 231 15.43 16.81 2.32
CA THR A 231 14.92 16.94 3.69
C THR A 231 14.99 18.40 4.16
N LEU A 232 16.14 19.07 4.00
CA LEU A 232 16.31 20.44 4.48
C LEU A 232 15.53 21.47 3.65
N ALA A 233 15.36 21.25 2.34
CA ALA A 233 14.50 22.09 1.52
C ALA A 233 13.04 22.05 2.00
N GLU A 234 12.57 20.90 2.49
CA GLU A 234 11.22 20.74 3.03
C GLU A 234 11.04 21.55 4.33
N GLU A 235 12.03 21.54 5.22
CA GLU A 235 12.03 22.38 6.43
C GLU A 235 11.90 23.88 6.09
N ILE A 236 12.60 24.34 5.05
CA ILE A 236 12.53 25.73 4.58
C ILE A 236 11.16 26.07 4.01
N ILE A 237 10.59 25.18 3.17
CA ILE A 237 9.23 25.34 2.62
C ILE A 237 8.20 25.48 3.74
N GLN A 238 8.33 24.71 4.82
CA GLN A 238 7.34 24.67 5.89
C GLN A 238 7.50 25.79 6.93
N ARG A 239 8.73 26.25 7.17
CA ARG A 239 9.04 27.02 8.39
C ARG A 239 9.82 28.31 8.15
N GLN A 240 10.43 28.52 6.97
CA GLN A 240 11.28 29.70 6.73
C GLN A 240 11.20 30.22 5.29
N HIS A 241 10.06 30.84 4.97
CA HIS A 241 9.77 31.32 3.61
C HIS A 241 10.72 32.43 3.13
N SER A 242 11.37 33.17 4.04
CA SER A 242 12.35 34.22 3.68
C SER A 242 13.57 33.67 2.95
N LEU A 243 13.95 32.42 3.21
CA LEU A 243 15.07 31.74 2.54
C LEU A 243 14.65 30.99 1.27
N ALA A 244 13.34 30.79 1.07
CA ALA A 244 12.83 29.92 0.03
C ALA A 244 13.27 30.37 -1.38
N GLY A 245 13.27 31.68 -1.66
CA GLY A 245 13.70 32.21 -2.96
C GLY A 245 15.18 31.91 -3.27
N THR A 246 16.07 32.16 -2.31
CA THR A 246 17.51 31.90 -2.45
C THR A 246 17.80 30.41 -2.67
N ILE A 247 17.14 29.53 -1.91
CA ILE A 247 17.32 28.09 -2.05
C ILE A 247 16.69 27.55 -3.33
N ALA A 248 15.54 28.10 -3.75
CA ALA A 248 14.93 27.76 -5.03
C ALA A 248 15.88 28.03 -6.20
N GLU A 249 16.53 29.20 -6.20
CA GLU A 249 17.48 29.58 -7.25
C GLU A 249 18.68 28.63 -7.31
N LYS A 250 19.23 28.27 -6.16
CA LYS A 250 20.35 27.31 -6.06
C LYS A 250 19.96 25.92 -6.58
N LEU A 251 18.80 25.42 -6.17
CA LEU A 251 18.28 24.13 -6.61
C LEU A 251 17.98 24.09 -8.10
N GLU A 252 17.43 25.18 -8.64
CA GLU A 252 17.16 25.28 -10.07
C GLU A 252 18.46 25.25 -10.89
N LYS A 253 19.48 26.02 -10.48
CA LYS A 253 20.82 26.00 -11.11
C LYS A 253 21.48 24.62 -11.02
N ALA A 254 21.36 23.96 -9.86
CA ALA A 254 21.88 22.62 -9.67
C ALA A 254 21.22 21.62 -10.62
N ALA A 255 19.88 21.60 -10.67
CA ALA A 255 19.12 20.73 -11.54
C ALA A 255 19.43 21.00 -13.03
N ASP A 256 19.56 22.27 -13.44
CA ASP A 256 19.97 22.65 -14.80
C ASP A 256 21.36 22.06 -15.16
N SER A 257 22.28 21.95 -14.20
CA SER A 257 23.64 21.43 -14.41
C SER A 257 23.75 19.90 -14.45
N TRP A 258 22.75 19.17 -13.93
CA TRP A 258 22.82 17.71 -13.74
C TRP A 258 22.44 16.88 -14.96
N PHE A 259 21.95 17.48 -16.05
CA PHE A 259 21.49 16.70 -17.22
C PHE A 259 22.57 15.87 -17.93
N GLY A 260 23.85 16.18 -17.72
CA GLY A 260 25.00 15.45 -18.27
C GLY A 260 25.86 14.82 -17.18
N ASP A 261 25.29 14.53 -16.02
CA ASP A 261 25.99 13.91 -14.90
C ASP A 261 26.23 12.42 -15.15
N ASP A 262 27.41 11.92 -14.77
CA ASP A 262 27.73 10.49 -14.88
C ASP A 262 26.96 9.64 -13.85
N GLN A 263 26.45 10.26 -12.78
CA GLN A 263 25.65 9.55 -11.77
C GLN A 263 24.19 9.46 -12.19
N GLU A 264 23.77 8.28 -12.64
CA GLU A 264 22.40 8.02 -13.10
C GLU A 264 21.34 8.42 -12.05
N ALA A 265 21.59 8.12 -10.76
CA ALA A 265 20.69 8.52 -9.67
C ALA A 265 20.45 10.04 -9.59
N VAL A 266 21.44 10.86 -9.95
CA VAL A 266 21.33 12.33 -9.95
C VAL A 266 20.49 12.77 -11.14
N VAL A 267 20.81 12.26 -12.33
CA VAL A 267 20.05 12.53 -13.57
C VAL A 267 18.59 12.14 -13.41
N ASP A 268 18.34 10.98 -12.80
CA ASP A 268 17.01 10.43 -12.61
C ASP A 268 16.14 11.29 -11.70
N ASN A 269 16.75 12.00 -10.75
CA ASN A 269 16.06 12.82 -9.77
C ASN A 269 15.84 14.28 -10.21
N ILE A 270 16.40 14.72 -11.35
CA ILE A 270 16.22 16.09 -11.87
C ILE A 270 14.74 16.55 -11.85
N PRO A 271 13.74 15.76 -12.32
CA PRO A 271 12.34 16.18 -12.25
C PRO A 271 11.85 16.49 -10.83
N SER A 272 12.27 15.70 -9.84
CA SER A 272 11.91 15.88 -8.43
C SER A 272 12.50 17.16 -7.86
N PHE A 273 13.74 17.47 -8.21
CA PHE A 273 14.41 18.70 -7.78
C PHE A 273 13.80 19.95 -8.39
N TYR A 274 13.36 19.91 -9.66
CA TYR A 274 12.56 21.01 -10.21
C TYR A 274 11.22 21.19 -9.50
N LYS A 275 10.52 20.12 -9.12
CA LYS A 275 9.27 20.23 -8.33
C LYS A 275 9.54 20.85 -6.96
N LYS A 276 10.64 20.49 -6.30
CA LYS A 276 11.06 21.11 -5.03
C LYS A 276 11.38 22.59 -5.20
N ALA A 277 12.15 22.95 -6.23
CA ALA A 277 12.41 24.36 -6.57
C ALA A 277 11.10 25.12 -6.85
N ALA A 278 10.15 24.51 -7.55
CA ALA A 278 8.83 25.11 -7.80
C ALA A 278 8.06 25.40 -6.50
N ARG A 279 8.07 24.45 -5.54
CA ARG A 279 7.44 24.63 -4.22
C ARG A 279 8.13 25.71 -3.39
N LEU A 280 9.45 25.81 -3.43
CA LEU A 280 10.19 26.90 -2.79
C LEU A 280 9.88 28.25 -3.44
N TRP A 281 9.82 28.35 -4.76
CA TRP A 281 9.39 29.57 -5.45
C TRP A 281 7.96 29.97 -5.09
N HIS A 282 7.07 28.99 -4.92
CA HIS A 282 5.71 29.24 -4.44
C HIS A 282 5.70 29.78 -3.00
N ALA A 283 6.47 29.17 -2.09
CA ALA A 283 6.64 29.67 -0.72
C ALA A 283 7.24 31.09 -0.67
N ALA A 284 8.13 31.41 -1.62
CA ALA A 284 8.67 32.75 -1.85
C ALA A 284 7.71 33.72 -2.57
N LYS A 285 6.46 33.30 -2.85
CA LYS A 285 5.42 34.06 -3.55
C LYS A 285 5.79 34.47 -4.99
N ASN A 286 6.67 33.72 -5.65
CA ASN A 286 7.03 33.89 -7.05
C ASN A 286 6.36 32.82 -7.92
N THR A 287 5.08 33.04 -8.24
CA THR A 287 4.28 32.09 -9.03
C THR A 287 4.85 31.85 -10.43
N ALA A 288 5.41 32.88 -11.08
CA ALA A 288 5.94 32.75 -12.44
C ALA A 288 7.16 31.80 -12.50
N ARG A 289 8.11 31.93 -11.56
CA ARG A 289 9.24 30.99 -11.45
C ARG A 289 8.78 29.61 -11.01
N SER A 290 7.77 29.52 -10.13
CA SER A 290 7.19 28.25 -9.73
C SER A 290 6.62 27.47 -10.92
N GLU A 291 5.80 28.13 -11.75
CA GLU A 291 5.27 27.55 -12.99
C GLU A 291 6.39 27.15 -13.96
N ALA A 292 7.40 28.00 -14.14
CA ALA A 292 8.56 27.69 -14.98
C ALA A 292 9.32 26.43 -14.51
N CYS A 293 9.50 26.24 -13.19
CA CYS A 293 10.12 25.03 -12.65
C CYS A 293 9.24 23.79 -12.87
N TYR A 294 7.92 23.88 -12.77
CA TYR A 294 7.04 22.76 -13.13
C TYR A 294 7.14 22.41 -14.62
N HIS A 295 7.29 23.41 -15.51
CA HIS A 295 7.54 23.17 -16.93
C HIS A 295 8.90 22.52 -17.18
N LYS A 296 9.96 22.94 -16.47
CA LYS A 296 11.27 22.27 -16.51
C LYS A 296 11.20 20.82 -16.04
N SER A 297 10.47 20.55 -14.94
CA SER A 297 10.21 19.20 -14.44
C SER A 297 9.51 18.33 -15.49
N ALA A 298 8.47 18.87 -16.12
CA ALA A 298 7.77 18.18 -17.21
C ALA A 298 8.69 17.89 -18.40
N GLY A 299 9.51 18.87 -18.80
CA GLY A 299 10.51 18.70 -19.87
C GLY A 299 11.53 17.61 -19.55
N ALA A 300 12.01 17.54 -18.30
CA ALA A 300 12.92 16.50 -17.85
C ALA A 300 12.26 15.10 -17.90
N LEU A 301 11.01 14.97 -17.44
CA LEU A 301 10.26 13.71 -17.55
C LEU A 301 10.06 13.25 -19.00
N ILE A 302 9.70 14.18 -19.89
CA ILE A 302 9.54 13.89 -21.32
C ILE A 302 10.87 13.45 -21.94
N LYS A 303 11.99 14.09 -21.56
CA LYS A 303 13.33 13.67 -22.01
C LYS A 303 13.64 12.25 -21.55
N LYS A 304 13.32 11.91 -20.30
CA LYS A 304 13.48 10.54 -19.77
C LYS A 304 12.60 9.54 -20.51
N ALA A 305 11.35 9.88 -20.80
CA ALA A 305 10.42 9.03 -21.54
C ALA A 305 10.87 8.73 -22.99
N ARG A 306 11.65 9.64 -23.58
CA ARG A 306 12.29 9.48 -24.89
C ARG A 306 13.62 8.72 -24.86
N GLY A 307 14.13 8.43 -23.67
CA GLY A 307 15.34 7.64 -23.50
C GLY A 307 15.12 6.15 -23.70
N ASP A 308 16.20 5.39 -23.53
CA ASP A 308 16.21 3.93 -23.69
C ASP A 308 15.91 3.23 -22.36
N ARG A 309 14.62 2.97 -22.12
CA ARG A 309 14.08 2.27 -20.95
C ARG A 309 12.88 1.45 -21.38
N GLN A 310 12.39 0.57 -20.50
CA GLN A 310 11.17 -0.19 -20.75
C GLN A 310 9.98 0.72 -21.04
N ALA A 311 9.15 0.35 -22.01
CA ALA A 311 7.98 1.08 -22.48
C ALA A 311 7.03 1.46 -21.35
N MET A 312 6.83 0.60 -20.34
CA MET A 312 6.02 0.91 -19.17
C MET A 312 6.56 2.10 -18.37
N VAL A 313 7.87 2.12 -18.11
CA VAL A 313 8.55 3.21 -17.38
C VAL A 313 8.50 4.50 -18.19
N ARG A 314 8.73 4.41 -19.51
CA ARG A 314 8.64 5.55 -20.42
C ARG A 314 7.24 6.14 -20.47
N ALA A 315 6.21 5.29 -20.53
CA ALA A 315 4.82 5.71 -20.53
C ALA A 315 4.44 6.42 -19.23
N ASP A 316 4.88 5.91 -18.07
CA ASP A 316 4.63 6.55 -16.77
C ASP A 316 5.24 7.95 -16.69
N TRP A 317 6.52 8.10 -17.07
CA TRP A 317 7.18 9.41 -17.13
C TRP A 317 6.50 10.38 -18.11
N MET A 318 6.08 9.89 -19.28
CA MET A 318 5.36 10.71 -20.26
C MET A 318 4.01 11.17 -19.72
N VAL A 319 3.23 10.28 -19.09
CA VAL A 319 1.96 10.61 -18.43
C VAL A 319 2.17 11.67 -17.35
N GLU A 320 3.18 11.50 -16.50
CA GLU A 320 3.48 12.45 -15.45
C GLU A 320 3.87 13.83 -16.01
N GLY A 321 4.73 13.86 -17.03
CA GLY A 321 5.15 15.09 -17.72
C GLY A 321 3.96 15.84 -18.34
N ILE A 322 3.08 15.13 -19.06
CA ILE A 322 1.84 15.69 -19.61
C ILE A 322 0.93 16.21 -18.49
N GLY A 323 0.82 15.46 -17.39
CA GLY A 323 0.04 15.84 -16.21
C GLY A 323 0.49 17.17 -15.61
N LEU A 324 1.81 17.37 -15.48
CA LEU A 324 2.38 18.63 -15.01
C LEU A 324 2.08 19.79 -15.97
N LEU A 325 2.26 19.59 -17.29
CA LEU A 325 1.94 20.64 -18.26
C LEU A 325 0.46 21.04 -18.20
N ARG A 326 -0.46 20.09 -18.06
CA ARG A 326 -1.89 20.39 -17.92
C ARG A 326 -2.21 21.21 -16.68
N ARG A 327 -1.65 20.83 -15.53
CA ARG A 327 -1.88 21.52 -14.25
C ARG A 327 -1.30 22.94 -14.25
N HIS A 328 -0.20 23.15 -14.96
CA HIS A 328 0.56 24.40 -14.94
C HIS A 328 0.48 25.17 -16.26
N ARG A 329 -0.66 25.11 -16.97
CA ARG A 329 -0.98 25.96 -18.15
C ARG A 329 0.03 25.84 -19.30
N GLY A 330 0.58 24.65 -19.52
CA GLY A 330 1.41 24.34 -20.69
C GLY A 330 0.62 24.46 -22.00
N ASP A 331 1.36 24.58 -23.11
CA ASP A 331 0.78 24.70 -24.45
C ASP A 331 -0.07 23.46 -24.81
N ARG A 332 -1.34 23.71 -25.16
CA ARG A 332 -2.31 22.68 -25.53
C ARG A 332 -1.90 21.92 -26.80
N THR A 333 -1.25 22.58 -27.76
CA THR A 333 -0.78 21.95 -29.00
C THR A 333 0.30 20.92 -28.68
N LYS A 334 1.30 21.33 -27.90
CA LYS A 334 2.36 20.44 -27.43
C LYS A 334 1.84 19.29 -26.57
N ILE A 335 0.87 19.54 -25.69
CA ILE A 335 0.22 18.48 -24.91
C ILE A 335 -0.42 17.44 -25.83
N LYS A 336 -1.10 17.86 -26.91
CA LYS A 336 -1.72 16.97 -27.88
C LYS A 336 -0.68 16.12 -28.62
N GLU A 337 0.44 16.72 -29.04
CA GLU A 337 1.55 16.00 -29.67
C GLU A 337 2.15 14.94 -28.73
N LEU A 338 2.38 15.28 -27.46
CA LEU A 338 2.90 14.34 -26.46
C LEU A 338 1.92 13.21 -26.16
N GLN A 339 0.60 13.45 -26.25
CA GLN A 339 -0.39 12.38 -26.13
C GLN A 339 -0.33 11.39 -27.29
N SER A 340 -0.05 11.87 -28.51
CA SER A 340 0.18 10.99 -29.66
C SER A 340 1.46 10.17 -29.47
N GLU A 341 2.55 10.79 -29.00
CA GLU A 341 3.79 10.07 -28.69
C GLU A 341 3.60 9.03 -27.57
N LEU A 342 2.84 9.36 -26.54
CA LEU A 342 2.46 8.41 -25.48
C LEU A 342 1.70 7.20 -26.04
N ALA A 343 0.81 7.41 -27.02
CA ALA A 343 0.09 6.30 -27.65
C ALA A 343 1.04 5.35 -28.39
N GLU A 344 2.07 5.87 -29.07
CA GLU A 344 3.08 5.03 -29.72
C GLU A 344 3.93 4.25 -28.70
N ILE A 345 4.34 4.88 -27.59
CA ILE A 345 5.07 4.18 -26.51
C ILE A 345 4.21 3.05 -25.92
N ARG A 346 2.91 3.29 -25.73
CA ARG A 346 2.02 2.30 -25.13
C ARG A 346 1.84 1.05 -26.00
N ARG A 347 1.82 1.21 -27.33
CA ARG A 347 1.70 0.06 -28.25
C ARG A 347 2.84 -0.94 -28.12
N THR A 348 4.03 -0.51 -27.68
CA THR A 348 5.18 -1.40 -27.51
C THR A 348 5.25 -2.05 -26.12
N ILE A 349 4.33 -1.71 -25.20
CA ILE A 349 4.31 -2.32 -23.85
C ILE A 349 4.10 -3.83 -23.95
N SER A 350 3.12 -4.27 -24.74
CA SER A 350 2.80 -5.69 -24.89
C SER A 350 3.96 -6.49 -25.50
N ASP A 351 4.75 -5.87 -26.38
CA ASP A 351 5.93 -6.51 -27.01
C ASP A 351 7.07 -6.77 -26.00
N GLU A 352 7.16 -5.94 -24.96
CA GLU A 352 8.16 -6.05 -23.89
C GLU A 352 7.69 -6.92 -22.71
N MET A 353 6.40 -7.32 -22.68
CA MET A 353 5.85 -8.16 -21.62
C MET A 353 6.19 -9.63 -21.86
N HIS A 354 6.77 -10.28 -20.86
CA HIS A 354 7.00 -11.73 -20.89
C HIS A 354 5.80 -12.48 -20.31
N SER A 355 5.38 -13.54 -21.00
CA SER A 355 4.39 -14.48 -20.49
C SER A 355 5.06 -15.53 -19.59
N VAL A 356 4.40 -15.86 -18.49
CA VAL A 356 4.76 -16.99 -17.62
C VAL A 356 3.61 -17.99 -17.70
N SER A 357 3.93 -19.22 -18.09
CA SER A 357 2.96 -20.32 -18.22
C SER A 357 3.37 -21.51 -17.38
N HIS A 358 2.38 -22.28 -16.91
CA HIS A 358 2.57 -23.54 -16.20
C HIS A 358 1.74 -24.63 -16.87
N GLU A 359 2.34 -25.81 -17.08
CA GLU A 359 1.64 -26.99 -17.59
C GLU A 359 0.89 -27.69 -16.45
N ILE A 360 -0.34 -28.12 -16.72
CA ILE A 360 -1.19 -28.86 -15.77
C ILE A 360 -1.62 -30.15 -16.45
N ASP A 361 -1.43 -31.30 -15.80
CA ASP A 361 -1.94 -32.59 -16.26
C ASP A 361 -3.43 -32.71 -15.93
N THR A 362 -4.25 -32.94 -16.95
CA THR A 362 -5.72 -32.92 -16.86
C THR A 362 -6.37 -34.30 -16.95
N ARG A 363 -5.58 -35.37 -17.07
CA ARG A 363 -6.09 -36.73 -17.33
C ARG A 363 -7.08 -37.21 -16.28
N ASP A 364 -6.77 -37.02 -14.99
CA ASP A 364 -7.64 -37.46 -13.89
C ASP A 364 -8.96 -36.67 -13.86
N LEU A 365 -8.91 -35.38 -14.18
CA LEU A 365 -10.11 -34.53 -14.25
C LEU A 365 -11.02 -34.95 -15.41
N ILE A 366 -10.44 -35.25 -16.58
CA ILE A 366 -11.19 -35.75 -17.75
C ILE A 366 -11.88 -37.08 -17.40
N ALA A 367 -11.15 -38.03 -16.81
CA ALA A 367 -11.71 -39.32 -16.39
C ALA A 367 -12.84 -39.15 -15.37
N PHE A 368 -12.69 -38.22 -14.42
CA PHE A 368 -13.75 -37.89 -13.47
C PHE A 368 -15.02 -37.35 -14.16
N ILE A 369 -14.87 -36.41 -15.11
CA ILE A 369 -16.02 -35.85 -15.85
C ILE A 369 -16.77 -36.92 -16.64
N GLU A 370 -16.05 -37.85 -17.27
CA GLU A 370 -16.65 -38.97 -18.03
C GLU A 370 -17.50 -39.90 -17.14
N GLN A 371 -17.11 -40.06 -15.87
CA GLN A 371 -17.87 -40.83 -14.89
C GLN A 371 -19.11 -40.10 -14.38
N GLN A 372 -19.08 -38.76 -14.36
CA GLN A 372 -20.18 -37.94 -13.85
C GLN A 372 -21.23 -37.60 -14.93
N VAL A 373 -20.79 -37.36 -16.16
CA VAL A 373 -21.66 -37.08 -17.31
C VAL A 373 -21.77 -38.36 -18.11
N THR A 374 -22.85 -39.12 -17.93
CA THR A 374 -23.02 -40.49 -18.47
C THR A 374 -24.33 -40.67 -19.24
N SER A 375 -25.34 -39.86 -18.96
CA SER A 375 -26.68 -40.05 -19.50
C SER A 375 -26.74 -39.84 -21.02
N THR A 376 -27.61 -40.59 -21.69
CA THR A 376 -27.98 -40.40 -23.10
C THR A 376 -29.30 -39.61 -23.24
N GLU A 377 -29.99 -39.31 -22.13
CA GLU A 377 -31.20 -38.50 -22.13
C GLU A 377 -30.84 -37.03 -21.90
N LEU A 378 -31.20 -36.16 -22.85
CA LEU A 378 -30.76 -34.76 -22.85
C LEU A 378 -31.07 -33.99 -21.55
N PRO A 379 -32.28 -34.05 -20.95
CA PRO A 379 -32.55 -33.33 -19.70
C PRO A 379 -31.63 -33.76 -18.56
N THR A 380 -31.36 -35.06 -18.45
CA THR A 380 -30.48 -35.63 -17.42
C THR A 380 -29.02 -35.32 -17.71
N ALA A 381 -28.60 -35.40 -18.98
CA ALA A 381 -27.25 -35.09 -19.41
C ALA A 381 -26.89 -33.61 -19.20
N LEU A 382 -27.80 -32.68 -19.52
CA LEU A 382 -27.64 -31.25 -19.23
C LEU A 382 -27.55 -30.99 -17.72
N PHE A 383 -28.31 -31.73 -16.93
CA PHE A 383 -28.31 -31.59 -15.48
C PHE A 383 -27.00 -32.11 -14.86
N GLN A 384 -26.49 -33.24 -15.35
CA GLN A 384 -25.16 -33.75 -15.01
C GLN A 384 -24.08 -32.73 -15.40
N LEU A 385 -24.17 -32.14 -16.60
CA LEU A 385 -23.24 -31.11 -17.05
C LEU A 385 -23.26 -29.88 -16.13
N ALA A 386 -24.44 -29.49 -15.63
CA ALA A 386 -24.60 -28.34 -14.76
C ALA A 386 -24.05 -28.57 -13.34
N PHE A 387 -24.14 -29.78 -12.78
CA PHE A 387 -23.95 -29.97 -11.33
C PHE A 387 -23.08 -31.15 -10.90
N ALA A 388 -22.76 -32.11 -11.76
CA ALA A 388 -22.19 -33.39 -11.30
C ALA A 388 -20.68 -33.34 -11.03
N PHE A 389 -19.93 -32.42 -11.64
CA PHE A 389 -18.47 -32.35 -11.50
C PHE A 389 -17.95 -31.07 -10.83
N SER A 390 -18.83 -30.13 -10.46
CA SER A 390 -18.43 -28.88 -9.81
C SER A 390 -19.59 -28.22 -9.06
N THR A 391 -19.27 -27.56 -7.95
CA THR A 391 -20.17 -26.68 -7.18
C THR A 391 -19.85 -25.22 -7.44
N PHE A 392 -20.68 -24.29 -6.95
CA PHE A 392 -20.25 -22.88 -6.93
C PHE A 392 -19.04 -22.74 -6.01
N THR A 393 -18.15 -21.82 -6.37
CA THR A 393 -16.92 -21.56 -5.62
C THR A 393 -17.26 -21.00 -4.23
N SER A 394 -16.83 -21.69 -3.17
CA SER A 394 -17.06 -21.21 -1.80
C SER A 394 -16.26 -19.93 -1.53
N VAL A 395 -16.97 -18.92 -1.03
CA VAL A 395 -16.39 -17.63 -0.63
C VAL A 395 -15.34 -17.84 0.46
N GLU A 396 -15.62 -18.70 1.44
CA GLU A 396 -14.72 -18.99 2.55
C GLU A 396 -13.46 -19.72 2.09
N GLN A 397 -13.58 -20.68 1.18
CA GLN A 397 -12.45 -21.44 0.65
C GLN A 397 -11.50 -20.53 -0.14
N ILE A 398 -12.05 -19.72 -1.06
CA ILE A 398 -11.26 -18.75 -1.82
C ILE A 398 -10.62 -17.73 -0.90
N LYS A 399 -11.36 -17.21 0.08
CA LYS A 399 -10.80 -16.28 1.06
C LYS A 399 -9.61 -16.89 1.80
N ALA A 400 -9.73 -18.13 2.25
CA ALA A 400 -8.65 -18.85 2.92
C ALA A 400 -7.43 -19.02 2.01
N GLU A 401 -7.65 -19.42 0.75
CA GLU A 401 -6.59 -19.66 -0.23
C GLU A 401 -5.88 -18.35 -0.64
N VAL A 402 -6.59 -17.22 -0.78
CA VAL A 402 -5.97 -15.90 -1.00
C VAL A 402 -5.06 -15.53 0.18
N ILE A 403 -5.55 -15.71 1.41
CA ILE A 403 -4.79 -15.41 2.63
C ILE A 403 -3.57 -16.34 2.77
N GLU A 404 -3.68 -17.60 2.40
CA GLU A 404 -2.55 -18.54 2.45
C GLU A 404 -1.50 -18.22 1.37
N THR A 405 -1.95 -18.00 0.14
CA THR A 405 -1.08 -17.68 -1.01
C THR A 405 -0.31 -16.39 -0.77
N SER A 406 -0.96 -15.37 -0.20
CA SER A 406 -0.29 -14.10 0.15
C SER A 406 0.82 -14.24 1.18
N LYS A 407 0.65 -15.13 2.17
CA LYS A 407 1.72 -15.47 3.14
C LYS A 407 2.89 -16.19 2.49
N LYS A 408 2.63 -17.01 1.48
CA LYS A 408 3.66 -17.78 0.77
C LYS A 408 4.48 -16.91 -0.20
N TYR A 409 3.84 -15.93 -0.83
CA TYR A 409 4.45 -15.07 -1.85
C TYR A 409 4.47 -13.59 -1.46
N VAL A 410 4.88 -13.30 -0.22
CA VAL A 410 4.86 -11.95 0.39
C VAL A 410 5.39 -10.87 -0.55
N PHE A 411 6.55 -11.10 -1.20
CA PHE A 411 7.16 -10.11 -2.08
C PHE A 411 6.32 -9.75 -3.33
N GLN A 412 5.50 -10.67 -3.84
CA GLN A 412 4.65 -10.40 -5.01
C GLN A 412 3.44 -9.54 -4.64
N HIS A 413 2.96 -9.64 -3.40
CA HIS A 413 1.82 -8.89 -2.89
C HIS A 413 2.19 -7.54 -2.25
N LEU A 414 3.49 -7.26 -2.06
CA LEU A 414 4.01 -5.98 -1.56
C LEU A 414 3.99 -4.85 -2.61
N PHE A 415 3.85 -5.18 -3.90
CA PHE A 415 3.91 -4.20 -4.98
C PHE A 415 2.54 -4.02 -5.64
N ALA A 416 2.17 -2.76 -5.90
CA ALA A 416 0.96 -2.43 -6.65
C ALA A 416 1.01 -3.02 -8.07
N ARG A 417 -0.07 -3.68 -8.48
CA ARG A 417 -0.21 -4.27 -9.82
C ARG A 417 -0.88 -3.27 -10.76
N VAL A 418 -0.48 -3.27 -12.04
CA VAL A 418 -1.16 -2.51 -13.10
C VAL A 418 -1.57 -3.47 -14.21
N VAL A 419 -2.84 -3.45 -14.60
CA VAL A 419 -3.36 -4.21 -15.76
C VAL A 419 -3.51 -3.27 -16.94
N TYR A 420 -3.00 -3.70 -18.10
CA TYR A 420 -3.04 -2.95 -19.35
C TYR A 420 -4.01 -3.59 -20.35
N ASN A 421 -4.67 -2.79 -21.18
CA ASN A 421 -5.43 -3.29 -22.32
C ASN A 421 -4.51 -3.53 -23.55
N ASP A 422 -5.09 -4.03 -24.64
CA ASP A 422 -4.40 -4.26 -25.93
C ASP A 422 -3.63 -3.03 -26.48
N GLU A 423 -4.01 -1.82 -26.07
CA GLU A 423 -3.37 -0.57 -26.48
C GLU A 423 -2.30 -0.08 -25.49
N GLY A 424 -1.95 -0.88 -24.47
CA GLY A 424 -1.01 -0.50 -23.42
C GLY A 424 -1.52 0.60 -22.48
N VAL A 425 -2.84 0.82 -22.42
CA VAL A 425 -3.46 1.77 -21.50
C VAL A 425 -3.71 1.06 -20.17
N PRO A 426 -3.27 1.62 -19.03
CA PRO A 426 -3.58 1.05 -17.72
C PRO A 426 -5.09 1.18 -17.46
N VAL A 427 -5.79 0.04 -17.37
CA VAL A 427 -7.23 -0.04 -17.11
C VAL A 427 -7.54 -0.35 -15.65
N GLU A 428 -6.56 -0.89 -14.93
CA GLU A 428 -6.68 -1.22 -13.51
C GLU A 428 -5.36 -1.00 -12.79
N ARG A 429 -5.45 -0.55 -11.53
CA ARG A 429 -4.35 -0.55 -10.57
C ARG A 429 -4.85 -1.21 -9.29
N GLY A 430 -4.21 -2.29 -8.89
CA GLY A 430 -4.45 -2.95 -7.61
C GLY A 430 -3.40 -2.51 -6.60
N ASP A 431 -3.83 -2.12 -5.40
CA ASP A 431 -2.94 -1.84 -4.29
C ASP A 431 -2.35 -3.15 -3.72
N ALA A 432 -1.35 -3.01 -2.84
CA ALA A 432 -0.82 -4.16 -2.09
C ALA A 432 -1.94 -4.89 -1.34
N PHE A 433 -1.77 -6.20 -1.15
CA PHE A 433 -2.80 -7.00 -0.47
C PHE A 433 -2.94 -6.59 0.99
N ASP A 434 -4.17 -6.27 1.41
CA ASP A 434 -4.56 -6.04 2.80
C ASP A 434 -5.82 -6.85 3.12
N ALA A 435 -5.65 -7.89 3.94
CA ALA A 435 -6.75 -8.76 4.37
C ALA A 435 -7.80 -8.03 5.23
N ASN A 436 -7.48 -6.86 5.78
CA ASN A 436 -8.40 -6.06 6.60
C ASN A 436 -9.21 -5.06 5.77
N ASP A 437 -8.88 -4.88 4.48
CA ASP A 437 -9.68 -4.09 3.56
C ASP A 437 -10.62 -5.02 2.77
N PRO A 438 -11.95 -4.96 3.00
CA PRO A 438 -12.91 -5.82 2.32
C PRO A 438 -12.90 -5.67 0.79
N SER A 439 -12.66 -4.47 0.27
CA SER A 439 -12.62 -4.23 -1.18
C SER A 439 -11.36 -4.83 -1.79
N ASN A 440 -10.23 -4.69 -1.10
CA ASN A 440 -8.95 -5.28 -1.54
C ASN A 440 -9.02 -6.82 -1.49
N LEU A 441 -9.61 -7.38 -0.43
CA LEU A 441 -9.81 -8.82 -0.31
C LEU A 441 -10.70 -9.36 -1.42
N GLU A 442 -11.86 -8.76 -1.66
CA GLU A 442 -12.78 -9.19 -2.72
C GLU A 442 -12.10 -9.13 -4.11
N GLN A 443 -11.35 -8.07 -4.38
CA GLN A 443 -10.55 -7.95 -5.61
C GLN A 443 -9.63 -9.17 -5.79
N HIS A 444 -8.84 -9.51 -4.77
CA HIS A 444 -7.90 -10.64 -4.85
C HIS A 444 -8.61 -11.99 -4.97
N MET A 445 -9.78 -12.14 -4.34
CA MET A 445 -10.62 -13.33 -4.50
C MET A 445 -11.08 -13.52 -5.95
N ILE A 446 -11.61 -12.45 -6.56
CA ILE A 446 -12.07 -12.45 -7.96
C ILE A 446 -10.91 -12.74 -8.93
N GLU A 447 -9.73 -12.18 -8.67
CA GLU A 447 -8.55 -12.43 -9.47
C GLU A 447 -8.11 -13.89 -9.42
N MET A 448 -8.12 -14.50 -8.23
CA MET A 448 -7.76 -15.91 -8.08
C MET A 448 -8.74 -16.81 -8.81
N ILE A 449 -10.04 -16.53 -8.70
CA ILE A 449 -11.09 -17.23 -9.47
C ILE A 449 -10.81 -17.12 -10.97
N CYS A 450 -10.57 -15.92 -11.49
CA CYS A 450 -10.39 -15.71 -12.93
C CYS A 450 -9.07 -16.26 -13.48
N ARG A 451 -7.99 -16.26 -12.69
CA ARG A 451 -6.65 -16.69 -13.14
C ARG A 451 -6.38 -18.18 -12.93
N SER A 452 -7.00 -18.79 -11.93
CA SER A 452 -6.72 -20.18 -11.54
C SER A 452 -7.91 -21.10 -11.79
N HIS A 453 -9.12 -20.70 -11.35
CA HIS A 453 -10.27 -21.61 -11.36
C HIS A 453 -10.96 -21.64 -12.73
N HIS A 454 -11.25 -20.46 -13.29
CA HIS A 454 -11.94 -20.34 -14.57
C HIS A 454 -11.22 -21.04 -15.73
N PRO A 455 -9.88 -21.00 -15.89
CA PRO A 455 -9.20 -21.72 -16.97
C PRO A 455 -9.36 -23.24 -16.90
N LEU A 456 -9.23 -23.83 -15.70
CA LEU A 456 -9.42 -25.28 -15.51
C LEU A 456 -10.87 -25.68 -15.76
N LEU A 457 -11.81 -24.91 -15.23
CA LEU A 457 -13.24 -25.12 -15.43
C LEU A 457 -13.63 -25.02 -16.91
N ALA A 458 -13.24 -23.94 -17.59
CA ALA A 458 -13.60 -23.70 -18.98
C ALA A 458 -12.92 -24.67 -19.92
N ASN A 459 -11.58 -24.63 -19.98
CA ASN A 459 -10.80 -25.27 -21.05
C ASN A 459 -10.73 -26.80 -20.91
N VAL A 460 -10.95 -27.32 -19.70
CA VAL A 460 -10.93 -28.76 -19.45
C VAL A 460 -12.34 -29.25 -19.18
N ALA A 461 -12.98 -28.77 -18.12
CA ALA A 461 -14.19 -29.42 -17.62
C ALA A 461 -15.41 -29.20 -18.51
N VAL A 462 -15.78 -27.94 -18.75
CA VAL A 462 -16.95 -27.57 -19.55
C VAL A 462 -16.77 -27.98 -21.01
N MET A 463 -15.58 -27.75 -21.59
CA MET A 463 -15.27 -28.17 -22.97
C MET A 463 -15.43 -29.69 -23.17
N HIS A 464 -14.95 -30.51 -22.22
CA HIS A 464 -15.12 -31.96 -22.32
C HIS A 464 -16.57 -32.38 -22.09
N ALA A 465 -17.22 -31.85 -21.05
CA ALA A 465 -18.60 -32.20 -20.72
C ALA A 465 -19.59 -31.85 -21.84
N THR A 466 -19.46 -30.68 -22.46
CA THR A 466 -20.28 -30.27 -23.61
C THR A 466 -20.09 -31.21 -24.79
N SER A 467 -18.86 -31.66 -25.07
CA SER A 467 -18.58 -32.66 -26.09
C SER A 467 -19.31 -33.99 -25.83
N LEU A 468 -19.30 -34.46 -24.57
CA LEU A 468 -20.00 -35.69 -24.18
C LEU A 468 -21.51 -35.57 -24.39
N VAL A 469 -22.11 -34.47 -23.95
CA VAL A 469 -23.57 -34.24 -24.12
C VAL A 469 -23.93 -34.11 -25.59
N ARG A 470 -23.18 -33.32 -26.36
CA ARG A 470 -23.41 -33.14 -27.80
C ARG A 470 -23.39 -34.47 -28.54
N ASN A 471 -22.35 -35.28 -28.31
CA ASN A 471 -22.14 -36.53 -29.03
C ASN A 471 -23.13 -37.64 -28.64
N ARG A 472 -23.72 -37.58 -27.45
CA ARG A 472 -24.65 -38.62 -26.96
C ARG A 472 -26.13 -38.27 -27.16
N CYS A 473 -26.46 -36.98 -27.15
CA CYS A 473 -27.84 -36.52 -27.09
C CYS A 473 -28.29 -35.75 -28.34
N GLU A 474 -27.36 -35.27 -29.18
CA GLU A 474 -27.65 -34.50 -30.40
C GLU A 474 -28.72 -33.39 -30.19
N PRO A 475 -28.47 -32.46 -29.24
CA PRO A 475 -29.46 -31.45 -28.83
C PRO A 475 -29.89 -30.55 -30.00
N THR A 476 -31.19 -30.25 -30.08
CA THR A 476 -31.74 -29.31 -31.06
C THR A 476 -32.18 -28.01 -30.41
N LEU A 477 -32.38 -26.95 -31.21
CA LEU A 477 -32.90 -25.69 -30.71
C LEU A 477 -34.26 -25.84 -30.02
N ASN A 478 -35.12 -26.75 -30.51
CA ASN A 478 -36.43 -26.99 -29.93
C ASN A 478 -36.34 -27.62 -28.53
N ASP A 479 -35.34 -28.47 -28.29
CA ASP A 479 -35.11 -29.04 -26.96
C ASP A 479 -34.70 -27.97 -25.96
N LEU A 480 -33.81 -27.07 -26.37
CA LEU A 480 -33.32 -25.95 -25.55
C LEU A 480 -34.42 -24.89 -25.34
N LEU A 481 -35.30 -24.69 -26.32
CA LEU A 481 -36.50 -23.86 -26.18
C LEU A 481 -37.47 -24.47 -25.16
N ALA A 482 -37.71 -25.78 -25.22
CA ALA A 482 -38.55 -26.46 -24.24
C ALA A 482 -38.00 -26.32 -22.81
N LEU A 483 -36.67 -26.44 -22.65
CA LEU A 483 -36.00 -26.22 -21.36
C LEU A 483 -36.17 -24.78 -20.85
N THR A 484 -35.92 -23.79 -21.70
CA THR A 484 -35.97 -22.37 -21.30
C THR A 484 -37.39 -21.92 -20.98
N HIS A 485 -38.39 -22.37 -21.74
CA HIS A 485 -39.80 -22.12 -21.43
C HIS A 485 -40.27 -22.79 -20.13
N ALA A 486 -39.76 -23.99 -19.84
CA ALA A 486 -40.15 -24.72 -18.64
C ALA A 486 -39.56 -24.11 -17.36
N SER A 487 -38.44 -23.38 -17.46
CA SER A 487 -37.68 -22.90 -16.32
C SER A 487 -38.26 -21.60 -15.75
N PRO A 488 -38.74 -21.58 -14.49
CA PRO A 488 -39.36 -20.39 -13.91
C PRO A 488 -38.39 -19.23 -13.65
N VAL A 489 -37.08 -19.47 -13.76
CA VAL A 489 -36.05 -18.44 -13.58
C VAL A 489 -35.73 -17.68 -14.87
N VAL A 490 -36.10 -18.22 -16.03
CA VAL A 490 -35.94 -17.54 -17.32
C VAL A 490 -36.90 -16.34 -17.39
N PRO A 491 -36.43 -15.15 -17.78
CA PRO A 491 -37.31 -14.00 -17.99
C PRO A 491 -38.20 -14.17 -19.21
N GLU A 492 -39.46 -13.72 -19.13
CA GLU A 492 -40.40 -13.76 -20.25
C GLU A 492 -39.87 -12.95 -21.44
N GLY A 493 -39.89 -13.55 -22.64
CA GLY A 493 -39.41 -12.94 -23.89
C GLY A 493 -37.91 -13.14 -24.16
N HIS A 494 -37.20 -13.83 -23.27
CA HIS A 494 -35.75 -14.10 -23.39
C HIS A 494 -35.43 -15.57 -23.74
N GLU A 495 -36.44 -16.43 -23.83
CA GLU A 495 -36.31 -17.88 -24.01
C GLU A 495 -35.53 -18.23 -25.29
N TRP A 496 -35.88 -17.60 -26.41
CA TRP A 496 -35.24 -17.90 -27.70
C TRP A 496 -33.76 -17.53 -27.72
N SER A 497 -33.39 -16.36 -27.19
CA SER A 497 -31.98 -15.93 -27.14
C SER A 497 -31.15 -16.84 -26.24
N LEU A 498 -31.71 -17.22 -25.08
CA LEU A 498 -31.06 -18.15 -24.17
C LEU A 498 -30.93 -19.54 -24.80
N ALA A 499 -31.98 -20.07 -25.43
CA ALA A 499 -31.93 -21.38 -26.10
C ALA A 499 -30.90 -21.40 -27.23
N ARG A 500 -30.83 -20.33 -28.03
CA ARG A 500 -29.86 -20.20 -29.12
C ARG A 500 -28.42 -20.15 -28.59
N GLY A 501 -28.15 -19.31 -27.58
CA GLY A 501 -26.84 -19.24 -26.96
C GLY A 501 -26.43 -20.53 -26.25
N LEU A 502 -27.38 -21.22 -25.62
CA LEU A 502 -27.11 -22.52 -24.99
C LEU A 502 -26.74 -23.59 -26.02
N LEU A 503 -27.48 -23.68 -27.13
CA LEU A 503 -27.18 -24.61 -28.22
C LEU A 503 -25.81 -24.32 -28.84
N ALA A 504 -25.51 -23.04 -29.12
CA ALA A 504 -24.23 -22.62 -29.67
C ALA A 504 -23.04 -23.10 -28.81
N GLY A 505 -23.13 -22.97 -27.48
CA GLY A 505 -22.08 -23.51 -26.60
C GLY A 505 -21.99 -25.04 -26.56
N LEU A 506 -23.07 -25.79 -26.79
CA LEU A 506 -23.00 -27.25 -26.97
C LEU A 506 -22.32 -27.62 -28.31
N GLU A 507 -22.46 -26.77 -29.32
CA GLU A 507 -21.83 -26.92 -30.64
C GLU A 507 -20.41 -26.35 -30.70
N HIS A 508 -19.94 -25.75 -29.60
CA HIS A 508 -18.67 -25.01 -29.48
C HIS A 508 -18.57 -23.77 -30.38
N ASP A 509 -19.71 -23.21 -30.78
CA ASP A 509 -19.78 -21.86 -31.36
C ASP A 509 -19.82 -20.82 -30.24
N TRP A 510 -18.65 -20.54 -29.68
CA TRP A 510 -18.51 -19.63 -28.55
C TRP A 510 -18.72 -18.16 -28.93
N GLU A 511 -18.55 -17.79 -30.20
CA GLU A 511 -18.82 -16.44 -30.69
C GLU A 511 -20.33 -16.18 -30.71
N GLU A 512 -21.11 -17.10 -31.27
CA GLU A 512 -22.57 -17.03 -31.25
C GLU A 512 -23.10 -17.12 -29.81
N ALA A 513 -22.55 -18.01 -28.98
CA ALA A 513 -22.90 -18.08 -27.57
C ALA A 513 -22.66 -16.75 -26.83
N ALA A 514 -21.53 -16.08 -27.07
CA ALA A 514 -21.22 -14.79 -26.46
C ALA A 514 -22.25 -13.72 -26.84
N ILE A 515 -22.52 -13.57 -28.14
CA ILE A 515 -23.46 -12.58 -28.68
C ILE A 515 -24.85 -12.77 -28.06
N PHE A 516 -25.30 -14.02 -27.94
CA PHE A 516 -26.60 -14.30 -27.37
C PHE A 516 -26.65 -14.23 -25.86
N LEU A 517 -25.62 -14.67 -25.13
CA LEU A 517 -25.71 -14.86 -23.67
C LEU A 517 -25.21 -13.67 -22.84
N ILE A 518 -24.20 -12.92 -23.31
CA ILE A 518 -23.68 -11.76 -22.55
C ILE A 518 -24.79 -10.75 -22.23
N PRO A 519 -25.66 -10.35 -23.19
CA PRO A 519 -26.75 -9.42 -22.90
C PRO A 519 -27.83 -10.00 -21.96
N GLN A 520 -27.94 -11.33 -21.85
CA GLN A 520 -29.02 -12.00 -21.13
C GLN A 520 -28.78 -12.09 -19.62
N ALA A 521 -27.53 -11.95 -19.19
CA ALA A 521 -27.21 -11.97 -17.76
C ALA A 521 -27.96 -10.89 -16.97
N GLU A 522 -28.12 -9.69 -17.54
CA GLU A 522 -28.78 -8.58 -16.86
C GLU A 522 -30.32 -8.75 -16.74
N PRO A 523 -31.07 -9.07 -17.81
CA PRO A 523 -32.47 -9.49 -17.69
C PRO A 523 -32.68 -10.64 -16.70
N PHE A 524 -31.76 -11.61 -16.67
CA PHE A 524 -31.84 -12.77 -15.78
C PHE A 524 -31.76 -12.36 -14.31
N VAL A 525 -30.74 -11.56 -13.94
CA VAL A 525 -30.60 -11.02 -12.57
C VAL A 525 -31.77 -10.12 -12.22
N ARG A 526 -32.19 -9.24 -13.13
CA ARG A 526 -33.35 -8.34 -12.91
C ARG A 526 -34.63 -9.12 -12.63
N ALA A 527 -34.90 -10.19 -13.37
CA ALA A 527 -36.07 -11.03 -13.13
C ALA A 527 -36.01 -11.71 -11.75
N ALA A 528 -34.82 -12.10 -11.28
CA ALA A 528 -34.66 -12.66 -9.94
C ALA A 528 -35.00 -11.64 -8.83
N PHE A 529 -34.61 -10.37 -8.97
CA PHE A 529 -35.04 -9.29 -8.07
C PHE A 529 -36.56 -9.08 -8.10
N LYS A 530 -37.15 -9.00 -9.30
CA LYS A 530 -38.59 -8.78 -9.48
C LYS A 530 -39.43 -9.90 -8.83
N ARG A 531 -38.98 -11.16 -8.90
CA ARG A 531 -39.64 -12.30 -8.22
C ARG A 531 -39.66 -12.19 -6.69
N ARG A 532 -38.74 -11.42 -6.11
CA ARG A 532 -38.70 -11.12 -4.67
C ARG A 532 -39.42 -9.82 -4.32
N ASN A 533 -40.07 -9.17 -5.29
CA ASN A 533 -40.69 -7.85 -5.17
C ASN A 533 -39.70 -6.75 -4.75
N ILE A 534 -38.42 -6.87 -5.12
CA ILE A 534 -37.39 -5.86 -4.83
C ILE A 534 -37.31 -4.88 -6.01
N ASN A 535 -37.29 -3.57 -5.71
CA ASN A 535 -37.28 -2.53 -6.73
C ASN A 535 -35.93 -2.47 -7.48
N THR A 536 -36.02 -2.51 -8.81
CA THR A 536 -34.87 -2.50 -9.73
C THR A 536 -34.65 -1.13 -10.37
N LEU A 537 -35.48 -0.13 -10.07
CA LEU A 537 -35.34 1.24 -10.56
C LEU A 537 -34.41 2.06 -9.65
N ALA A 538 -33.68 2.98 -10.25
CA ALA A 538 -32.93 4.04 -9.60
C ALA A 538 -33.48 5.40 -10.08
N VAL A 539 -33.60 6.37 -9.17
CA VAL A 539 -33.99 7.73 -9.51
C VAL A 539 -32.74 8.57 -9.71
N LYS A 540 -32.55 9.10 -10.91
CA LYS A 540 -31.47 10.01 -11.23
C LYS A 540 -32.04 11.27 -11.87
N ASP A 541 -31.78 12.42 -11.25
CA ASP A 541 -32.30 13.72 -11.69
C ASP A 541 -33.83 13.76 -11.90
N GLY A 542 -34.57 13.01 -11.09
CA GLY A 542 -36.05 12.92 -11.15
C GLY A 542 -36.59 11.98 -12.23
N ILE A 543 -35.74 11.23 -12.93
CA ILE A 543 -36.10 10.21 -13.92
C ILE A 543 -35.84 8.83 -13.31
N GLU A 544 -36.80 7.93 -13.45
CA GLU A 544 -36.64 6.52 -13.09
C GLU A 544 -35.97 5.76 -14.24
N GLU A 545 -34.84 5.13 -13.96
CA GLU A 545 -34.10 4.27 -14.88
C GLU A 545 -33.84 2.90 -14.24
N GLU A 546 -33.75 1.85 -15.05
CA GLU A 546 -33.38 0.52 -14.56
C GLU A 546 -31.93 0.51 -14.06
N LYS A 547 -31.69 -0.08 -12.88
CA LYS A 547 -30.34 -0.29 -12.31
C LYS A 547 -29.49 -1.10 -13.28
N SER A 548 -28.20 -0.75 -13.37
CA SER A 548 -27.24 -1.52 -14.17
C SER A 548 -26.96 -2.88 -13.53
N LEU A 549 -26.41 -3.83 -14.28
CA LEU A 549 -26.00 -5.12 -13.72
C LEU A 549 -25.01 -4.97 -12.54
N SER A 550 -24.07 -4.02 -12.64
CA SER A 550 -23.14 -3.72 -11.54
C SER A 550 -23.88 -3.25 -10.29
N ASP A 551 -24.88 -2.37 -10.45
CA ASP A 551 -25.68 -1.87 -9.32
C ASP A 551 -26.57 -2.97 -8.71
N LEU A 552 -27.09 -3.88 -9.53
CA LEU A 552 -27.88 -5.02 -9.06
C LEU A 552 -27.03 -6.01 -8.25
N LEU A 553 -25.83 -6.35 -8.73
CA LEU A 553 -24.93 -7.27 -8.02
C LEU A 553 -24.30 -6.65 -6.76
N GLY A 554 -24.26 -5.33 -6.66
CA GLY A 554 -23.86 -4.58 -5.46
C GLY A 554 -25.03 -4.14 -4.57
N HIS A 555 -26.26 -4.56 -4.86
CA HIS A 555 -27.44 -4.15 -4.13
C HIS A 555 -27.46 -4.71 -2.70
N GLU A 556 -27.96 -3.95 -1.72
CA GLU A 556 -28.03 -4.40 -0.32
C GLU A 556 -28.83 -5.69 -0.13
N ASP A 557 -29.93 -5.85 -0.87
CA ASP A 557 -30.78 -7.05 -0.85
C ASP A 557 -30.30 -8.21 -1.74
N ILE A 558 -29.11 -8.14 -2.35
CA ILE A 558 -28.64 -9.19 -3.28
C ILE A 558 -28.64 -10.59 -2.65
N THR A 559 -28.35 -10.68 -1.34
CA THR A 559 -28.32 -11.93 -0.57
C THR A 559 -29.70 -12.59 -0.42
N GLN A 560 -30.80 -11.82 -0.60
CA GLN A 560 -32.16 -12.36 -0.66
C GLN A 560 -32.50 -12.97 -2.03
N VAL A 561 -31.74 -12.58 -3.05
CA VAL A 561 -31.94 -12.98 -4.45
C VAL A 561 -31.06 -14.18 -4.80
N PHE A 562 -29.76 -14.11 -4.49
CA PHE A 562 -28.78 -15.16 -4.77
C PHE A 562 -27.90 -15.45 -3.55
N PRO A 563 -27.44 -16.71 -3.37
CA PRO A 563 -26.34 -17.05 -2.47
C PRO A 563 -25.07 -16.28 -2.83
N GLU A 564 -24.23 -16.02 -1.83
CA GLU A 564 -23.02 -15.20 -1.98
C GLU A 564 -22.05 -15.77 -3.02
N GLU A 565 -21.94 -17.10 -3.13
CA GLU A 565 -21.08 -17.78 -4.11
C GLU A 565 -21.51 -17.47 -5.54
N ILE A 566 -22.81 -17.41 -5.81
CA ILE A 566 -23.34 -17.06 -7.13
C ILE A 566 -23.06 -15.58 -7.42
N VAL A 567 -23.21 -14.71 -6.43
CA VAL A 567 -22.94 -13.28 -6.57
C VAL A 567 -21.46 -13.05 -6.90
N LEU A 568 -20.55 -13.71 -6.18
CA LEU A 568 -19.11 -13.60 -6.41
C LEU A 568 -18.73 -14.06 -7.83
N GLU A 569 -19.26 -15.20 -8.27
CA GLU A 569 -19.04 -15.73 -9.63
C GLU A 569 -19.57 -14.77 -10.71
N LEU A 570 -20.82 -14.29 -10.58
CA LEU A 570 -21.40 -13.34 -11.53
C LEU A 570 -20.62 -12.02 -11.57
N ARG A 571 -20.12 -11.53 -10.42
CA ARG A 571 -19.25 -10.34 -10.36
C ARG A 571 -17.93 -10.60 -11.08
N ALA A 572 -17.28 -11.73 -10.81
CA ALA A 572 -16.03 -12.12 -11.44
C ALA A 572 -16.15 -12.24 -12.97
N ILE A 573 -17.24 -12.81 -13.48
CA ILE A 573 -17.46 -13.00 -14.91
C ILE A 573 -17.86 -11.68 -15.60
N LEU A 574 -18.83 -10.94 -15.04
CA LEU A 574 -19.58 -9.94 -15.81
C LEU A 574 -19.20 -8.50 -15.55
N THR A 575 -18.83 -8.12 -14.32
CA THR A 575 -18.86 -6.71 -13.91
C THR A 575 -17.62 -6.20 -13.19
N HIS A 576 -16.88 -7.06 -12.50
CA HIS A 576 -15.73 -6.64 -11.71
C HIS A 576 -14.51 -6.40 -12.61
N ARG A 577 -13.81 -5.27 -12.39
CA ARG A 577 -12.67 -4.85 -13.23
C ARG A 577 -11.46 -5.80 -13.13
N SER A 578 -11.23 -6.36 -11.95
CA SER A 578 -10.20 -7.37 -11.69
C SER A 578 -10.59 -8.77 -12.14
N GLY A 579 -11.85 -8.94 -12.58
CA GLY A 579 -12.34 -10.17 -13.20
C GLY A 579 -12.36 -10.06 -14.72
N HIS A 580 -13.18 -10.88 -15.37
CA HIS A 580 -13.33 -10.86 -16.83
C HIS A 580 -14.06 -9.62 -17.34
N ASN A 581 -14.87 -8.97 -16.50
CA ASN A 581 -15.61 -7.74 -16.81
C ASN A 581 -16.43 -7.81 -18.13
N LEU A 582 -16.91 -9.02 -18.46
CA LEU A 582 -17.36 -9.39 -19.79
C LEU A 582 -18.51 -8.52 -20.30
N ARG A 583 -19.50 -8.23 -19.45
CA ARG A 583 -20.68 -7.43 -19.83
C ARG A 583 -20.30 -6.00 -20.15
N ASN A 584 -19.42 -5.38 -19.35
CA ASN A 584 -19.04 -3.98 -19.56
C ASN A 584 -18.15 -3.82 -20.80
N LEU A 585 -17.19 -4.73 -21.00
CA LEU A 585 -16.36 -4.70 -22.19
C LEU A 585 -17.20 -4.91 -23.46
N PHE A 586 -18.13 -5.87 -23.44
CA PHE A 586 -19.04 -6.12 -24.55
C PHE A 586 -19.96 -4.91 -24.82
N GLY A 587 -20.62 -4.39 -23.79
CA GLY A 587 -21.55 -3.26 -23.91
C GLY A 587 -20.88 -1.95 -24.37
N HIS A 588 -19.58 -1.79 -24.13
CA HIS A 588 -18.80 -0.65 -24.62
C HIS A 588 -18.12 -0.90 -25.99
N GLY A 589 -18.31 -2.07 -26.61
CA GLY A 589 -17.67 -2.41 -27.89
C GLY A 589 -16.16 -2.56 -27.80
N LEU A 590 -15.64 -2.95 -26.62
CA LEU A 590 -14.22 -3.10 -26.34
C LEU A 590 -13.71 -4.54 -26.53
N ILE A 591 -14.58 -5.46 -26.93
CA ILE A 591 -14.23 -6.84 -27.29
C ILE A 591 -14.20 -6.97 -28.81
N LYS A 592 -13.09 -7.46 -29.35
CA LYS A 592 -12.95 -7.82 -30.77
C LYS A 592 -13.55 -9.21 -31.01
N ASP A 593 -14.01 -9.49 -32.23
CA ASP A 593 -14.65 -10.77 -32.58
C ASP A 593 -13.81 -11.99 -32.15
N ALA A 594 -12.51 -11.99 -32.46
CA ALA A 594 -11.57 -13.06 -32.08
C ALA A 594 -11.41 -13.28 -30.56
N HIS A 595 -11.89 -12.36 -29.72
CA HIS A 595 -11.85 -12.43 -28.26
C HIS A 595 -13.23 -12.79 -27.64
N LEU A 596 -14.28 -12.96 -28.45
CA LEU A 596 -15.59 -13.40 -27.96
C LEU A 596 -15.55 -14.87 -27.52
N ALA A 597 -14.84 -15.72 -28.26
CA ALA A 597 -14.55 -17.09 -27.87
C ALA A 597 -13.48 -17.11 -26.75
N SER A 598 -13.92 -16.92 -25.50
CA SER A 598 -13.04 -16.77 -24.35
C SER A 598 -13.42 -17.68 -23.18
N ILE A 599 -12.48 -17.84 -22.24
CA ILE A 599 -12.72 -18.49 -20.94
C ILE A 599 -13.95 -17.88 -20.25
N ALA A 600 -14.07 -16.55 -20.28
CA ALA A 600 -15.19 -15.84 -19.66
C ALA A 600 -16.54 -16.23 -20.27
N THR A 601 -16.61 -16.37 -21.59
CA THR A 601 -17.81 -16.80 -22.31
C THR A 601 -18.20 -18.24 -21.96
N ILE A 602 -17.24 -19.17 -21.92
CA ILE A 602 -17.49 -20.57 -21.58
C ILE A 602 -18.03 -20.69 -20.14
N VAL A 603 -17.40 -19.96 -19.21
CA VAL A 603 -17.85 -19.95 -17.80
C VAL A 603 -19.21 -19.27 -17.66
N LEU A 604 -19.48 -18.19 -18.40
CA LEU A 604 -20.81 -17.55 -18.43
C LEU A 604 -21.88 -18.53 -18.93
N TRP A 605 -21.60 -19.22 -20.04
CA TRP A 605 -22.50 -20.22 -20.62
C TRP A 605 -22.86 -21.29 -19.59
N TRP A 606 -21.85 -21.84 -18.92
CA TRP A 606 -22.05 -22.87 -17.90
C TRP A 606 -22.85 -22.35 -16.70
N ASN A 607 -22.55 -21.13 -16.23
CA ASN A 607 -23.28 -20.52 -15.13
C ASN A 607 -24.75 -20.24 -15.48
N LEU A 608 -25.05 -19.75 -16.68
CA LEU A 608 -26.44 -19.54 -17.11
C LEU A 608 -27.20 -20.87 -17.22
N LEU A 609 -26.57 -21.93 -17.74
CA LEU A 609 -27.17 -23.27 -17.72
C LEU A 609 -27.51 -23.70 -16.29
N ARG A 610 -26.56 -23.56 -15.36
CA ARG A 610 -26.77 -23.89 -13.94
C ARG A 610 -27.92 -23.12 -13.33
N LEU A 611 -27.99 -21.82 -13.59
CA LEU A 611 -29.09 -20.99 -13.10
C LEU A 611 -30.43 -21.46 -13.68
N ILE A 612 -30.52 -21.69 -14.99
CA ILE A 612 -31.73 -22.20 -15.67
C ILE A 612 -32.16 -23.55 -15.08
N MET A 613 -31.21 -24.41 -14.75
CA MET A 613 -31.48 -25.74 -14.20
C MET A 613 -31.64 -25.76 -12.66
N TRP A 614 -31.33 -24.67 -11.97
CA TRP A 614 -31.35 -24.55 -10.51
C TRP A 614 -32.68 -24.96 -9.85
N PRO A 615 -33.86 -24.63 -10.41
CA PRO A 615 -35.14 -25.06 -9.84
C PRO A 615 -35.29 -26.58 -9.75
N TYR A 616 -34.60 -27.33 -10.62
CA TYR A 616 -34.70 -28.79 -10.70
C TYR A 616 -33.65 -29.52 -9.85
N ARG A 617 -32.76 -28.81 -9.15
CA ARG A 617 -31.63 -29.38 -8.40
C ARG A 617 -32.02 -30.42 -7.34
N HIS A 618 -33.23 -30.36 -6.80
CA HIS A 618 -33.74 -31.32 -5.82
C HIS A 618 -33.82 -32.75 -6.36
N ARG A 619 -33.87 -32.93 -7.68
CA ARG A 619 -33.77 -34.23 -8.33
C ARG A 619 -32.40 -34.90 -8.12
N LEU A 620 -31.35 -34.16 -7.71
CA LEU A 620 -30.05 -34.72 -7.33
C LEU A 620 -30.15 -35.78 -6.21
N LEU A 621 -31.08 -35.59 -5.25
CA LEU A 621 -31.24 -36.51 -4.11
C LEU A 621 -31.92 -37.82 -4.51
N GLU A 622 -32.76 -37.83 -5.55
CA GLU A 622 -33.44 -39.04 -6.03
C GLU A 622 -32.52 -39.94 -6.88
N PHE A 623 -31.49 -39.37 -7.51
CA PHE A 623 -30.52 -40.12 -8.33
C PHE A 623 -29.37 -40.73 -7.52
N THR A 624 -29.09 -40.26 -6.29
CA THR A 624 -28.06 -40.84 -5.42
C THR A 624 -28.57 -41.99 -4.53
N ASP A 625 -29.89 -42.12 -4.37
CA ASP A 625 -30.54 -43.11 -3.49
C ASP A 625 -31.12 -44.34 -4.21
N ASN A 626 -30.92 -44.48 -5.53
CA ASN A 626 -31.31 -45.68 -6.26
C ASN A 626 -30.05 -46.41 -6.78
N PRO A 627 -29.69 -47.59 -6.22
CA PRO A 627 -28.48 -48.33 -6.59
C PRO A 627 -28.53 -48.93 -8.00
#